data_AF-A0AAW2XFH9-F1
#
_entry.id   AF-A0AAW2XFH9-F1
#
_cell.length_a   1.000
_cell.length_b   1.000
_cell.length_c   1.000
_cell.angle_alpha   90.00
_cell.angle_beta   90.00
_cell.angle_gamma   90.00
#
_symmetry.space_group_name_H-M   'P 1'
#
loop_
_entity.id
_entity.type
_entity.pdbx_description
1 polymer ?
#
loop_
_entity_poly.entity_id
_entity_poly.type
_entity_poly.pdbx_seq_one_letter_code
_entity_poly.pdbx_strand_id
1 'polypeptide(L)' 'MPSGGVRELAVLSEFKPFGLTAEAADGGNSSSDDYHYFLFDPQVAKQRDEGDELDDASPSSSERSDHELFIRGNR' A
#
# COMPACT_ATOMS: atom_id res chain seq x y z
N MET A 1 -15.01 31.44 -13.52
CA MET A 1 -14.19 30.36 -14.09
C MET A 1 -12.95 30.25 -13.22
N PRO A 2 -12.73 29.18 -12.43
CA PRO A 2 -11.51 29.06 -11.65
C PRO A 2 -10.35 28.84 -12.64
N SER A 3 -9.37 29.73 -12.62
CA SER A 3 -8.11 29.56 -13.35
C SER A 3 -7.36 28.39 -12.74
N GLY A 4 -7.18 27.30 -13.47
CA GLY A 4 -6.40 26.16 -13.00
C GLY A 4 -4.98 26.60 -12.64
N GLY A 5 -4.63 26.54 -11.36
CA GLY A 5 -3.28 26.84 -10.89
C GLY A 5 -2.29 25.82 -11.44
N VAL A 6 -1.13 26.28 -11.91
CA VAL A 6 -0.03 25.41 -12.33
C VAL A 6 0.52 24.72 -11.08
N ARG A 7 0.53 23.39 -11.06
CA ARG A 7 1.17 22.58 -10.02
C ARG A 7 2.43 21.98 -10.60
N GLU A 8 3.56 22.19 -9.93
CA GLU A 8 4.82 21.57 -10.27
C GLU A 8 5.00 20.31 -9.40
N LEU A 9 5.31 19.18 -10.04
CA LEU A 9 5.54 17.91 -9.36
C LEU A 9 7.04 17.60 -9.43
N ALA A 10 7.66 17.35 -8.28
CA ALA A 10 9.03 16.87 -8.20
C ALA A 10 9.04 15.36 -7.93
N VAL A 11 9.70 14.59 -8.79
CA VAL A 11 9.93 13.17 -8.56
C VAL A 11 11.13 13.04 -7.61
N LEU A 12 10.89 12.57 -6.38
CA LEU A 12 11.94 12.41 -5.38
C LEU A 12 12.68 11.08 -5.53
N SER A 13 11.96 10.02 -5.89
CA SER A 13 12.51 8.67 -6.03
C SER A 13 11.61 7.78 -6.88
N GLU A 14 12.19 6.70 -7.39
CA GLU A 14 11.44 5.58 -7.93
C GLU A 14 10.81 4.77 -6.78
N PHE A 15 9.55 4.39 -6.95
CA PHE A 15 8.86 3.51 -6.00
C PHE A 15 9.21 2.05 -6.30
N LYS A 16 9.54 1.27 -5.26
CA LYS A 16 9.73 -0.18 -5.33
C LYS A 16 8.74 -0.88 -4.40
N PRO A 17 7.97 -1.87 -4.88
CA PRO A 17 7.05 -2.61 -4.04
C PRO A 17 7.74 -3.24 -2.84
N PHE A 18 7.07 -3.20 -1.68
CA PHE A 18 7.61 -3.77 -0.45
C PHE A 18 7.80 -5.29 -0.57
N GLY A 19 6.88 -5.97 -1.28
CA GLY A 19 6.94 -7.41 -1.52
C GLY A 19 8.25 -7.90 -2.14
N LEU A 20 8.91 -7.10 -2.99
CA LEU A 20 10.24 -7.47 -3.53
C LEU A 20 11.30 -7.56 -2.44
N THR A 21 11.24 -6.65 -1.46
CA THR A 21 12.17 -6.65 -0.32
C THR A 21 11.84 -7.79 0.63
N ALA A 22 10.55 -8.06 0.86
CA ALA A 22 10.10 -9.17 1.68
C ALA A 22 10.51 -10.53 1.09
N GLU A 23 10.32 -10.74 -0.22
CA GLU A 23 10.73 -11.97 -0.90
C GLU A 23 12.24 -12.20 -0.82
N ALA A 24 13.04 -11.13 -1.00
CA ALA A 24 14.49 -11.24 -0.88
C ALA A 24 14.93 -11.59 0.55
N ALA A 25 14.24 -11.05 1.57
CA ALA A 25 14.48 -11.39 2.98
C ALA A 25 14.11 -12.86 3.29
N ASP A 26 13.05 -13.37 2.65
CA ASP A 26 12.60 -14.77 2.76
C ASP A 26 13.48 -15.77 1.97
N GLY A 27 14.52 -15.29 1.27
CA GLY A 27 15.42 -16.12 0.47
C GLY A 27 14.85 -16.52 -0.89
N GLY A 28 13.83 -15.83 -1.38
CA GLY A 28 13.28 -16.00 -2.72
C GLY A 28 14.22 -15.47 -3.81
N ASN A 29 14.31 -16.17 -4.93
CA ASN A 29 15.01 -15.66 -6.12
C ASN A 29 14.09 -14.70 -6.87
N SER A 30 14.36 -13.41 -6.75
CA SER A 30 13.59 -12.32 -7.36
C SER A 30 13.80 -12.14 -8.87
N SER A 31 14.34 -13.13 -9.57
CA SER A 31 14.88 -12.99 -10.94
C SER A 31 13.85 -12.83 -12.07
N SER A 32 12.56 -12.77 -11.75
CA SER A 32 11.48 -12.53 -12.71
C SER A 32 10.79 -11.19 -12.42
N ASP A 33 10.57 -10.37 -13.44
CA ASP A 33 9.76 -9.16 -13.33
C ASP A 33 8.25 -9.46 -13.47
N ASP A 34 7.87 -10.75 -13.42
CA ASP A 34 6.48 -11.21 -13.43
C ASP A 34 5.88 -11.17 -12.02
N TYR A 35 5.53 -9.97 -11.58
CA TYR A 35 4.78 -9.73 -10.34
C TYR A 35 3.75 -8.62 -10.53
N HIS A 36 2.74 -8.63 -9.68
CA HIS A 36 1.74 -7.56 -9.60
C HIS A 36 1.71 -6.99 -8.19
N TYR A 37 1.44 -5.69 -8.07
CA TYR A 37 1.24 -5.04 -6.78
C TYR A 37 0.09 -4.04 -6.86
N PHE A 38 -0.63 -3.91 -5.75
CA PHE A 38 -1.72 -2.96 -5.59
C PHE A 38 -1.55 -2.23 -4.27
N LEU A 39 -1.65 -0.90 -4.31
CA LEU A 39 -1.75 -0.08 -3.11
C LEU A 39 -3.23 0.23 -2.86
N PHE A 40 -3.68 0.05 -1.63
CA PHE A 40 -5.05 0.31 -1.25
C PHE A 40 -5.12 0.98 0.12
N ASP A 41 -6.13 1.83 0.29
CA ASP A 41 -6.45 2.39 1.59
C ASP A 41 -6.90 1.23 2.51
N PRO A 42 -6.24 1.00 3.67
CA PRO A 42 -6.61 -0.07 4.59
C PRO A 42 -8.07 -0.05 4.99
N GLN A 43 -8.72 1.12 5.02
CA GLN A 43 -10.14 1.25 5.36
C GLN A 43 -11.06 0.53 4.36
N VAL A 44 -10.63 0.32 3.11
CA VAL A 44 -11.39 -0.42 2.09
C VAL A 44 -11.50 -1.91 2.43
N ALA A 45 -10.49 -2.47 3.09
CA ALA A 45 -10.44 -3.88 3.47
C ALA A 45 -10.96 -4.14 4.90
N LYS A 46 -11.28 -3.10 5.68
CA LYS A 46 -11.84 -3.28 7.01
C LYS A 46 -13.20 -3.96 6.90
N GLN A 47 -13.33 -5.10 7.58
CA GLN A 47 -14.62 -5.73 7.79
C GLN A 47 -15.52 -4.73 8.51
N ARG A 48 -16.73 -4.46 7.99
CA ARG A 48 -17.76 -3.78 8.77
C ARG A 48 -18.13 -4.71 9.89
N ASP A 49 -17.51 -4.54 11.04
CA ASP A 49 -17.95 -5.25 12.23
C ASP A 49 -19.29 -4.66 12.62
N GLU A 50 -20.37 -5.42 12.44
CA GLU A 50 -21.74 -5.00 12.81
C GLU A 50 -21.95 -5.02 14.34
N GLY A 51 -20.90 -5.20 15.14
CA GLY A 51 -21.03 -5.55 16.55
C GLY A 51 -20.07 -4.96 17.58
N ASP A 52 -19.08 -4.13 17.24
CA ASP A 52 -18.21 -3.54 18.27
C ASP A 52 -18.17 -2.00 18.18
N GLU A 53 -19.06 -1.38 18.96
CA GLU A 53 -18.81 -0.07 19.55
C GLU A 53 -17.78 -0.22 20.68
N LEU A 54 -16.54 -0.57 20.35
CA LEU A 54 -15.44 -0.39 21.29
C LEU A 54 -14.33 0.42 20.62
N ASP A 55 -14.32 1.68 21.04
CA ASP A 55 -13.28 2.70 20.95
C ASP A 55 -11.85 2.13 20.85
N ASP A 56 -11.40 1.77 19.65
CA ASP A 56 -9.98 1.79 19.30
C ASP A 56 -9.67 3.15 18.66
N ALA A 57 -9.89 4.23 19.41
CA ALA A 57 -9.35 5.55 19.12
C ALA A 57 -7.84 5.61 19.46
N SER A 58 -7.10 4.57 19.13
CA SER A 58 -5.67 4.71 18.90
C SER A 58 -5.54 5.45 17.57
N PRO A 59 -4.96 6.66 17.49
CA PRO A 59 -4.60 7.25 16.21
C PRO A 59 -3.46 6.39 15.66
N SER A 60 -3.82 5.26 15.07
CA SER A 60 -2.87 4.31 14.53
C SER A 60 -2.17 5.05 13.41
N SER A 61 -0.86 5.17 13.50
CA SER A 61 -0.01 5.77 12.45
C SER A 61 -0.21 5.12 11.07
N SER A 62 -0.96 4.02 11.00
CA SER A 62 -1.44 3.33 9.81
C SER A 62 -2.60 4.01 9.08
N GLU A 63 -3.33 4.97 9.67
CA GLU A 63 -4.48 5.61 8.99
C GLU A 63 -4.09 6.46 7.76
N ARG A 64 -2.79 6.76 7.58
CA ARG A 64 -2.28 7.53 6.43
C ARG A 64 -1.33 6.76 5.52
N SER A 65 -1.09 5.48 5.79
CA SER A 65 -0.23 4.66 4.94
C SER A 65 -1.08 3.74 4.08
N ASP A 66 -0.80 3.73 2.79
CA ASP A 66 -1.39 2.72 1.90
C ASP A 66 -0.88 1.33 2.30
N HIS A 67 -1.77 0.35 2.25
CA HIS A 67 -1.42 -1.05 2.39
C HIS A 67 -1.09 -1.63 1.01
N GLU A 68 -0.14 -2.55 0.96
CA GLU A 68 0.27 -3.23 -0.28
C GLU A 68 -0.29 -4.66 -0.33
N LEU A 69 -0.86 -5.02 -1.47
CA LEU A 69 -1.08 -6.41 -1.89
C LEU A 69 -0.06 -6.73 -2.97
N PHE A 70 0.86 -7.65 -2.69
CA PHE A 70 1.89 -8.11 -3.63
C PHE A 70 1.57 -9.54 -4.06
N ILE A 71 1.61 -9.80 -5.36
CA ILE A 71 1.26 -11.10 -5.95
C ILE A 71 2.39 -11.54 -6.87
N ARG A 72 2.91 -12.75 -6.64
CA ARG A 72 3.91 -13.36 -7.50
C ARG A 72 3.71 -14.87 -7.58
N GLY A 73 3.41 -15.36 -8.79
CA GLY A 73 3.08 -16.76 -9.00
C GLY A 73 1.87 -17.17 -8.18
N ASN A 74 2.07 -17.97 -7.13
CA ASN A 74 1.03 -18.47 -6.23
C ASN A 74 1.12 -17.90 -4.81
N ARG A 75 1.81 -16.77 -4.64
CA ARG A 75 2.03 -16.09 -3.36
C ARG A 75 1.42 -14.70 -3.40
#